data_AF-A0A7D9DRM3-F1
#
_entry.id   AF-A0A7D9DRM3-F1
#
_cell.length_a   1.000
_cell.length_b   1.000
_cell.length_c   1.000
_cell.angle_alpha   90.00
_cell.angle_beta   90.00
_cell.angle_gamma   90.00
#
_symmetry.space_group_name_H-M   'P 1'
#
loop_
_entity.id
_entity.type
_entity.pdbx_description
1 polymer ?
#
loop_
_entity_poly.entity_id
_entity_poly.type
_entity_poly.pdbx_seq_one_letter_code
_entity_poly.pdbx_strand_id
1 'polypeptide(L)'
;RSGVITLIHKRGDRLDMKNWRPITLLCADYKIVAKAIANRLLGVIAKVIHSDQTCGVPGPNSLESVRLLKGVVFYANQNRKAAAIISLDQEKALDWVEWG
;
A
#
# COMPACT_ATOMS: atom_id res chain seq x y z
N ARG A 1 11.20 17.98 -16.81
CA ARG A 1 9.73 17.84 -17.02
C ARG A 1 9.04 18.39 -15.78
N SER A 2 8.12 19.34 -15.93
CA SER A 2 7.40 19.97 -14.81
C SER A 2 6.11 19.21 -14.51
N GLY A 3 5.80 19.00 -13.23
CA GLY A 3 4.51 18.47 -12.77
C GLY A 3 3.79 19.54 -11.95
N VAL A 4 2.46 19.51 -11.93
CA VAL A 4 1.65 20.42 -11.09
C VAL A 4 1.33 19.70 -9.79
N ILE A 5 1.67 20.29 -8.64
CA ILE A 5 1.30 19.75 -7.33
C ILE A 5 -0.06 20.33 -6.94
N THR A 6 -1.02 19.46 -6.67
CA THR A 6 -2.35 19.83 -6.16
C THR A 6 -2.63 19.11 -4.86
N LEU A 7 -3.26 19.79 -3.90
CA LEU A 7 -3.65 19.20 -2.62
C LEU A 7 -5.02 18.53 -2.72
N ILE A 8 -5.12 17.30 -2.22
CA ILE A 8 -6.39 16.58 -2.05
C ILE A 8 -6.67 16.42 -0.55
N HIS A 9 -7.84 16.87 -0.12
CA HIS A 9 -8.31 16.68 1.26
C HIS A 9 -8.67 15.22 1.48
N LYS A 10 -8.14 14.61 2.56
CA LYS A 10 -8.40 13.22 2.90
C LYS A 10 -9.71 13.10 3.71
N ARG A 11 -9.65 13.38 5.01
CA ARG A 11 -10.76 13.41 6.00
C ARG A 11 -10.30 14.22 7.22
N GLY A 12 -11.23 14.66 8.08
CA GLY A 12 -10.91 15.43 9.29
C GLY A 12 -10.99 16.94 9.08
N ASP A 13 -10.46 17.71 10.03
CA ASP A 13 -10.44 19.18 9.99
C ASP A 13 -9.67 19.68 8.75
N ARG A 14 -10.22 20.67 8.06
CA ARG A 14 -9.62 21.30 6.88
C ARG A 14 -8.50 22.26 7.24
N LEU A 15 -8.49 22.79 8.47
CA LEU A 15 -7.45 23.69 8.94
C LEU A 15 -6.16 22.94 9.33
N ASP A 16 -6.24 21.63 9.60
CA ASP A 16 -5.07 20.81 9.85
C ASP A 16 -4.41 20.37 8.53
N MET A 17 -3.19 20.87 8.29
CA MET A 17 -2.40 20.57 7.10
C MET A 17 -2.08 19.07 6.94
N LYS A 18 -2.06 18.28 8.03
CA LYS A 18 -1.83 16.83 7.97
C LYS A 18 -2.95 16.07 7.25
N ASN A 19 -4.14 16.66 7.15
CA ASN A 19 -5.29 16.07 6.47
C ASN A 19 -5.29 16.30 4.95
N TRP A 20 -4.26 16.97 4.43
CA TRP A 20 -4.08 17.22 3.00
C TRP A 20 -2.96 16.35 2.44
N ARG A 21 -3.21 15.73 1.29
CA ARG A 21 -2.21 14.95 0.55
C ARG A 21 -1.81 15.68 -0.72
N PRO A 22 -0.52 16.00 -0.91
CA PRO A 22 -0.05 16.49 -2.20
C PRO A 22 -0.13 15.37 -3.23
N ILE A 23 -0.66 15.68 -4.42
CA ILE A 23 -0.61 14.81 -5.59
C ILE A 23 0.07 15.57 -6.71
N THR A 24 1.11 14.95 -7.26
CA THR A 24 1.81 15.47 -8.43
C THR A 24 1.12 14.99 -9.70
N LEU A 25 0.53 15.91 -10.44
CA LEU A 25 -0.07 15.66 -11.75
C LEU A 25 1.03 15.68 -12.82
N LEU A 26 1.44 14.47 -13.23
CA LEU A 26 2.40 14.25 -14.30
C LEU A 26 1.72 14.14 -15.67
N CYS A 27 2.46 14.49 -16.71
CA CYS A 27 2.05 14.35 -18.10
C CYS A 27 1.71 12.88 -18.46
N ALA A 28 0.83 12.69 -19.45
CA ALA A 28 0.29 11.38 -19.82
C ALA A 28 1.38 10.41 -20.35
N ASP A 29 2.35 10.94 -21.09
CA ASP A 29 3.53 10.23 -21.57
C ASP A 29 4.29 9.50 -20.44
N TYR A 30 4.54 10.18 -19.32
CA TYR A 30 5.17 9.61 -18.14
C TYR A 30 4.34 8.45 -17.57
N LYS A 31 3.02 8.64 -17.47
CA LYS A 31 2.10 7.61 -16.95
C LYS A 31 2.08 6.37 -17.83
N ILE A 32 2.13 6.53 -19.15
CA ILE A 32 2.17 5.41 -20.10
C ILE A 32 3.45 4.60 -19.91
N VAL A 33 4.61 5.26 -19.88
CA VAL A 33 5.90 4.59 -19.68
C VAL A 33 5.96 3.89 -18.32
N ALA A 34 5.55 4.58 -17.25
CA ALA A 34 5.49 4.00 -15.92
C ALA A 34 4.58 2.76 -15.86
N LYS A 35 3.42 2.80 -16.53
CA LYS A 35 2.50 1.67 -16.60
C LYS A 35 3.09 0.49 -17.39
N ALA A 36 3.79 0.75 -18.49
CA ALA A 36 4.47 -0.29 -19.26
C ALA A 36 5.54 -1.00 -18.42
N ILE A 37 6.34 -0.24 -17.67
CA ILE A 37 7.34 -0.80 -16.74
C ILE A 37 6.67 -1.62 -15.65
N ALA A 38 5.63 -1.08 -14.99
CA ALA A 38 4.90 -1.79 -13.94
C ALA A 38 4.34 -3.13 -14.46
N ASN A 39 3.73 -3.14 -15.64
CA ASN A 39 3.20 -4.37 -16.24
C ASN A 39 4.30 -5.40 -16.53
N ARG A 40 5.50 -4.97 -16.94
CA ARG A 40 6.65 -5.87 -17.10
C ARG A 40 7.12 -6.44 -15.77
N LEU A 41 7.18 -5.61 -14.73
CA LEU A 41 7.57 -6.03 -13.38
C LEU A 41 6.57 -7.02 -12.77
N LEU A 42 5.28 -6.90 -13.08
CA LEU A 42 4.27 -7.86 -12.62
C LEU A 42 4.58 -9.30 -13.04
N GLY A 43 5.27 -9.52 -14.17
CA GLY A 43 5.67 -10.86 -14.59
C GLY A 43 6.71 -11.54 -13.70
N VAL A 44 7.42 -10.76 -12.86
CA VAL A 44 8.49 -11.26 -11.98
C VAL A 44 8.25 -10.95 -10.51
N ILE A 45 7.27 -10.12 -10.18
CA ILE A 45 7.06 -9.60 -8.82
C ILE A 45 6.83 -10.72 -7.80
N ALA A 46 6.17 -11.81 -8.19
CA ALA A 46 5.92 -12.99 -7.35
C ALA A 46 7.20 -13.70 -6.89
N LYS A 47 8.35 -13.46 -7.54
CA LYS A 47 9.66 -13.99 -7.11
C LYS A 47 10.37 -13.08 -6.10
N VAL A 48 9.90 -11.84 -5.95
CA VAL A 48 10.53 -10.80 -5.12
C VAL A 48 9.76 -10.57 -3.83
N ILE A 49 8.43 -10.65 -3.87
CA ILE A 49 7.58 -10.41 -2.70
C ILE A 49 7.22 -11.70 -1.96
N HIS A 50 6.89 -11.57 -0.69
CA HIS A 50 6.33 -12.68 0.10
C HIS A 50 4.90 -13.02 -0.34
N SER A 51 4.48 -14.28 -0.20
CA SER A 51 3.15 -14.78 -0.58
C SER A 51 1.99 -14.04 0.09
N ASP A 52 2.24 -13.50 1.28
CA ASP A 52 1.23 -12.86 2.11
C ASP A 52 1.02 -11.38 1.75
N GLN A 53 1.83 -10.84 0.84
CA GLN A 53 1.68 -9.49 0.33
C GLN A 53 0.49 -9.42 -0.64
N THR A 54 -0.62 -8.81 -0.22
CA THR A 54 -1.85 -8.72 -1.03
C THR A 54 -2.07 -7.36 -1.68
N CYS A 55 -1.41 -6.31 -1.20
CA CYS A 55 -1.56 -4.96 -1.76
C CYS A 55 -0.67 -4.75 -2.99
N GLY A 56 -1.26 -4.27 -4.08
CA GLY A 56 -0.52 -3.85 -5.28
C GLY A 56 -0.09 -4.98 -6.20
N VAL A 57 -0.48 -6.23 -5.93
CA VAL A 57 -0.17 -7.40 -6.76
C VAL A 57 -1.42 -8.15 -7.21
N PRO A 58 -1.38 -8.81 -8.39
CA PRO A 58 -2.43 -9.71 -8.81
C PRO A 58 -2.47 -10.91 -7.87
N GLY A 59 -3.63 -11.20 -7.27
CA GLY A 59 -3.71 -12.27 -6.28
C GLY A 59 -4.90 -12.12 -5.34
N PRO A 60 -4.83 -12.74 -4.14
CA PRO A 60 -5.95 -12.74 -3.20
C PRO A 60 -6.32 -11.31 -2.78
N ASN A 61 -7.62 -11.08 -2.74
CA ASN A 61 -8.17 -9.77 -2.39
C ASN A 61 -7.83 -9.40 -0.93
N SER A 62 -7.96 -8.12 -0.58
CA SER A 62 -7.75 -7.65 0.79
C SER A 62 -8.66 -8.34 1.83
N LEU A 63 -9.81 -8.87 1.40
CA LEU A 63 -10.73 -9.60 2.26
C LEU A 63 -10.16 -10.96 2.69
N GLU A 64 -9.39 -11.65 1.84
CA GLU A 64 -8.70 -12.89 2.19
C GLU A 64 -7.69 -12.67 3.32
N SER A 65 -6.94 -11.55 3.31
CA SER A 65 -6.06 -11.19 4.42
C SER A 65 -6.81 -11.02 5.75
N VAL A 66 -8.01 -10.41 5.71
CA VAL A 66 -8.87 -10.27 6.89
C VAL A 66 -9.39 -11.62 7.37
N ARG A 67 -9.76 -12.51 6.45
CA ARG A 67 -10.20 -13.89 6.78
C ARG A 67 -9.07 -14.68 7.42
N LEU A 68 -7.86 -14.61 6.87
CA LEU A 68 -6.67 -15.25 7.43
C LEU A 68 -6.41 -14.77 8.86
N LEU A 69 -6.40 -13.46 9.09
CA LEU A 69 -6.21 -12.87 10.42
C LEU A 69 -7.26 -13.39 11.42
N LYS A 70 -8.54 -13.39 11.03
CA LYS A 70 -9.63 -13.92 11.87
C LYS A 70 -9.44 -15.40 12.19
N GLY A 71 -9.02 -16.21 11.22
CA GLY A 71 -8.73 -17.62 11.40
C GLY A 71 -7.60 -17.86 12.40
N VAL A 72 -6.50 -17.10 12.30
CA VAL A 72 -5.36 -17.18 13.23
C VAL A 72 -5.79 -16.82 14.65
N VAL A 73 -6.58 -15.75 14.82
CA VAL A 73 -7.11 -15.35 16.14
C VAL A 73 -8.03 -16.43 16.71
N PHE A 74 -8.93 -16.99 15.90
CA PHE A 74 -9.81 -18.07 16.32
C PHE A 74 -9.02 -19.30 16.77
N TYR A 75 -8.01 -19.71 16.00
CA TYR A 75 -7.14 -20.82 16.33
C TYR A 75 -6.36 -20.60 17.62
N ALA A 76 -5.79 -19.40 17.82
CA ALA A 76 -5.07 -19.07 19.05
C ALA A 76 -5.97 -19.17 20.28
N ASN A 77 -7.21 -18.66 20.19
CA ASN A 77 -8.20 -18.75 21.26
C ASN A 77 -8.60 -20.20 21.57
N GLN A 78 -8.87 -21.01 20.54
CA GLN A 78 -9.27 -22.41 20.72
C GLN A 78 -8.18 -23.25 21.38
N ASN A 79 -6.91 -22.98 21.06
CA ASN A 79 -5.77 -23.71 21.58
C ASN A 79 -5.14 -23.07 22.84
N ARG A 80 -5.76 -22.01 23.39
CA ARG A 80 -5.24 -21.22 24.53
C ARG A 80 -3.78 -20.78 24.36
N LYS A 81 -3.38 -20.45 23.13
CA LYS A 81 -2.03 -19.95 22.82
C LYS A 81 -1.99 -18.45 23.08
N ALA A 82 -0.98 -17.99 23.81
CA ALA A 82 -0.69 -16.57 23.93
C ALA A 82 -0.33 -16.02 22.54
N ALA A 83 -1.06 -14.99 22.09
CA ALA A 83 -0.85 -14.35 20.81
C ALA A 83 -1.04 -12.82 20.95
N ALA A 84 -0.35 -12.06 20.11
CA ALA A 84 -0.48 -10.61 20.02
C ALA A 84 -0.63 -10.20 18.56
N ILE A 85 -1.41 -9.14 18.31
CA ILE A 85 -1.54 -8.53 16.99
C ILE A 85 -0.80 -7.21 17.03
N ILE A 86 0.12 -7.02 16.07
CA ILE A 86 0.86 -5.76 15.91
C ILE A 86 0.35 -5.10 14.64
N SER A 87 -0.17 -3.88 14.78
CA SER A 87 -0.60 -3.05 13.65
C SER A 87 0.46 -1.98 13.39
N LEU A 88 1.07 -2.01 12.20
CA LEU A 88 2.09 -1.06 11.78
C LEU A 88 1.56 -0.25 10.59
N ASP A 89 1.76 1.06 10.60
CA ASP A 89 1.47 1.97 9.49
C ASP A 89 2.69 2.85 9.23
N GLN A 90 3.04 3.06 7.96
CA GLN A 90 4.17 3.89 7.58
C GLN A 90 3.68 5.30 7.19
N GLU A 91 4.14 6.31 7.93
CA GLU A 91 3.87 7.69 7.56
C GLU A 91 4.54 8.01 6.22
N LYS A 92 3.75 8.52 5.26
CA LYS A 92 4.26 9.01 3.96
C LYS A 92 5.12 7.97 3.22
N ALA A 93 4.68 6.72 3.20
CA ALA A 93 5.42 5.58 2.60
C ALA A 93 5.94 5.77 1.15
N LEU A 94 5.43 6.75 0.39
CA LEU A 94 5.86 7.06 -0.98
C LEU A 94 6.84 8.25 -1.06
N ASP A 95 6.95 9.06 0.00
CA ASP A 95 7.79 10.26 0.00
C ASP A 95 9.20 9.99 0.57
N TRP A 96 9.34 8.94 1.39
CA TRP A 96 10.58 8.60 2.12
C TRP A 96 11.45 7.55 1.41
N VAL A 97 11.34 7.42 0.08
CA VAL A 97 12.21 6.51 -0.67
C VAL A 97 13.57 7.17 -0.88
N GLU A 98 14.61 6.62 -0.28
CA GLU A 98 16.01 7.01 -0.56
C GLU A 98 16.45 6.44 -1.91
N TRP A 99 17.11 7.26 -2.73
CA TRP A 99 17.48 6.91 -4.11
C TRP A 99 18.95 6.53 -4.28
N GLY A 100 19.74 6.51 -3.19
CA GLY A 100 21.19 6.35 -3.22
C GLY A 100 21.93 7.65 -3.53
#